data_AF-A0A5C7LU41-F1
#
_entry.id   AF-A0A5C7LU41-F1
#
_cell.length_a   1.000
_cell.length_b   1.000
_cell.length_c   1.000
_cell.angle_alpha   90.00
_cell.angle_beta   90.00
_cell.angle_gamma   90.00
#
_symmetry.space_group_name_H-M   'P 1'
#
loop_
_entity.id
_entity.type
_entity.pdbx_description
1 polymer ?
#
loop_
_entity_poly.entity_id
_entity_poly.type
_entity_poly.pdbx_seq_one_letter_code
_entity_poly.pdbx_strand_id
1 'polypeptide(L)'
;MSTTFTLPRQQVADANGAPYPGAKLYFYEADGTTPKDTYQDNDRTIAHANPVVADASGRFAPIYMATGLYAVTLKTSADVEIWTADDIDPAIGSQAGALPVASGGTGGITAGEARTNLGAAAAADVSSLTADFNELDAIVTPSIVGGTRLGNLAGQDTITRAYLGTNFGTATCQVVRATSTSYTSCATALPYDDTIPQVSEGTEVFSQSITPKEATSKIEVDVDLMVGAGSSQQTTAALFIDGAANAVQAACVLVSASNVVERIRFSYRYDNASTTAKTFSVRLGTPAGNGFLNGDGSARKFGGVSVSSLTLREVKDY
;
A
#
# COMPACT_ATOMS: atom_id res chain seq x y z
N MET A 1 41.33 26.44 19.88
CA MET A 1 42.47 27.40 19.93
C MET A 1 43.17 27.21 21.26
N SER A 2 44.51 27.26 21.31
CA SER A 2 45.26 27.25 22.57
C SER A 2 45.30 28.66 23.15
N THR A 3 44.78 28.85 24.36
CA THR A 3 44.87 30.13 25.08
C THR A 3 46.16 30.18 25.88
N THR A 4 46.87 31.31 25.83
CA THR A 4 48.04 31.54 26.69
C THR A 4 47.60 31.72 28.13
N PHE A 5 48.33 31.15 29.08
CA PHE A 5 48.07 31.36 30.50
C PHE A 5 48.43 32.80 30.89
N THR A 6 47.41 33.63 31.13
CA THR A 6 47.56 34.96 31.74
C THR A 6 47.62 34.82 33.25
N LEU A 7 48.55 35.53 33.90
CA LEU A 7 48.66 35.52 35.36
C LEU A 7 47.38 36.06 36.00
N PRO A 8 46.76 35.35 36.97
CA PRO A 8 45.48 35.74 37.57
C PRO A 8 45.57 36.93 38.55
N ARG A 9 46.77 37.46 38.80
CA ARG A 9 47.00 38.66 39.62
C ARG A 9 48.06 39.53 38.93
N GLN A 10 47.71 40.77 38.64
CA GLN A 10 48.66 41.75 38.09
C GLN A 10 49.67 42.17 39.16
N GLN A 11 50.95 42.17 38.79
CA GLN A 11 52.03 42.77 39.57
C GLN A 11 52.60 43.94 38.78
N VAL A 12 52.79 45.08 39.44
CA VAL A 12 53.28 46.32 38.83
C VAL A 12 54.66 46.67 39.36
N ALA A 13 55.56 47.01 38.43
CA ALA A 13 56.97 47.29 38.68
C ALA A 13 57.46 48.40 37.76
N ASP A 14 58.58 49.02 38.12
CA ASP A 14 59.23 50.07 37.34
C ASP A 14 60.01 49.51 36.13
N ALA A 15 60.62 50.41 35.35
CA ALA A 15 61.41 50.06 34.17
C ALA A 15 62.68 49.21 34.49
N ASN A 16 63.09 49.13 35.76
CA ASN A 16 64.21 48.31 36.23
C ASN A 16 63.74 46.98 36.87
N GLY A 17 62.43 46.72 36.91
CA GLY A 17 61.82 45.54 37.51
C GLY A 17 61.61 45.61 39.02
N ALA A 18 61.81 46.76 39.67
CA ALA A 18 61.50 46.94 41.08
C ALA A 18 59.98 47.10 41.27
N PRO A 19 59.32 46.33 42.15
CA PRO A 19 57.87 46.43 42.34
C PRO A 19 57.49 47.79 42.93
N TYR A 20 56.28 48.28 42.64
CA TYR A 20 55.70 49.47 43.27
C TYR A 20 54.89 49.10 44.52
N PRO A 21 55.43 49.20 45.75
CA PRO A 21 54.74 48.76 46.96
C PRO A 21 53.60 49.73 47.28
N GLY A 22 52.39 49.20 47.52
CA GLY A 22 51.23 50.06 47.81
C GLY A 22 50.73 50.89 46.63
N ALA A 23 51.05 50.50 45.39
CA ALA A 23 50.45 51.12 44.19
C ALA A 23 48.92 51.10 44.24
N LYS A 24 48.28 52.09 43.63
CA LYS A 24 46.83 52.33 43.69
C LYS A 24 46.24 52.18 42.29
N LEU A 25 45.27 51.27 42.14
CA LEU A 25 44.53 51.07 40.89
C LEU A 25 43.11 51.59 41.07
N TYR A 26 42.79 52.65 40.33
CA TYR A 26 41.48 53.29 40.33
C TYR A 26 40.63 52.72 39.21
N PHE A 27 39.35 52.47 39.49
CA PHE A 27 38.37 52.01 38.53
C PHE A 27 37.23 53.02 38.42
N TYR A 28 36.84 53.35 37.19
CA TYR A 28 35.79 54.32 36.92
C TYR A 28 34.78 53.74 35.93
N GLU A 29 33.60 54.36 35.87
CA GLU A 29 32.74 54.28 34.69
C GLU A 29 33.49 54.80 33.46
N ALA A 30 32.95 54.56 32.26
CA ALA A 30 33.54 55.05 31.00
C ALA A 30 33.57 56.61 30.86
N ASP A 31 33.14 57.35 31.89
CA ASP A 31 33.35 58.80 32.01
C ASP A 31 34.73 59.17 32.61
N GLY A 32 35.52 58.18 33.02
CA GLY A 32 36.88 58.35 33.54
C GLY A 32 36.97 59.03 34.91
N THR A 33 35.86 59.30 35.60
CA THR A 33 35.85 60.12 36.83
C THR A 33 34.90 59.62 37.91
N THR A 34 33.79 58.97 37.57
CA THR A 34 32.84 58.37 38.52
C THR A 34 33.38 57.02 39.01
N PRO A 35 33.71 56.85 40.31
CA PRO A 35 34.25 55.59 40.81
C PRO A 35 33.28 54.42 40.59
N LYS A 36 33.80 53.32 40.05
CA LYS A 36 33.02 52.10 39.76
C LYS A 36 33.45 50.95 40.65
N ASP A 37 32.48 50.18 41.12
CA ASP A 37 32.72 49.05 42.00
C ASP A 37 33.42 47.91 41.26
N THR A 38 34.43 47.35 41.90
CA THR A 38 35.03 46.05 41.58
C THR A 38 35.00 45.19 42.82
N TYR A 39 35.14 43.87 42.67
CA TYR A 39 34.78 42.92 43.71
C TYR A 39 35.93 41.96 44.06
N GLN A 40 35.91 41.48 45.30
CA GLN A 40 36.86 40.52 45.87
C GLN A 40 36.51 39.07 45.50
N ASP A 41 35.25 38.82 45.13
CA ASP A 41 34.71 37.51 44.77
C ASP A 41 33.97 37.54 43.41
N ASN A 42 33.88 36.37 42.79
CA ASN A 42 33.26 36.19 41.46
C ASN A 42 31.75 36.45 41.45
N ASP A 43 31.07 36.23 42.57
CA ASP A 43 29.62 36.44 42.69
C ASP A 43 29.26 37.92 42.88
N ARG A 44 30.29 38.77 43.08
CA ARG A 44 30.25 40.23 43.24
C ARG A 44 29.52 40.65 44.52
N THR A 45 29.77 39.93 45.60
CA THR A 45 29.12 40.15 46.90
C THR A 45 29.90 41.10 47.82
N ILE A 46 31.23 41.17 47.67
CA ILE A 46 32.11 42.00 48.49
C ILE A 46 32.89 42.97 47.57
N ALA A 47 32.57 44.26 47.64
CA ALA A 47 33.30 45.29 46.90
C ALA A 47 34.73 45.48 47.43
N HIS A 48 35.65 45.88 46.57
CA HIS A 48 36.93 46.48 46.94
C HIS A 48 36.73 47.94 47.34
N ALA A 49 37.66 48.47 48.13
CA ALA A 49 37.82 49.93 48.20
C ALA A 49 38.36 50.46 46.86
N ASN A 50 38.01 51.69 46.50
CA ASN A 50 38.48 52.36 45.31
C ASN A 50 39.31 53.61 45.73
N PRO A 51 40.63 53.64 45.49
CA PRO A 51 41.43 52.70 44.70
C PRO A 51 41.66 51.35 45.40
N VAL A 52 41.83 50.30 44.58
CA VAL A 52 42.38 49.03 45.03
C VAL A 52 43.88 49.22 45.28
N VAL A 53 44.38 48.77 46.44
CA VAL A 53 45.79 48.98 46.83
C VAL A 53 46.57 47.68 46.72
N ALA A 54 47.75 47.74 46.10
CA ALA A 54 48.66 46.61 45.94
C ALA A 54 49.39 46.26 47.25
N ASP A 55 49.80 45.00 47.39
CA ASP A 55 50.65 44.56 48.50
C ASP A 55 52.09 45.11 48.41
N ALA A 56 52.93 44.77 49.40
CA ALA A 56 54.33 45.21 49.45
C ALA A 56 55.19 44.69 48.29
N SER A 57 54.73 43.68 47.55
CA SER A 57 55.36 43.18 46.32
C SER A 57 54.81 43.85 45.06
N GLY A 58 53.98 44.89 45.20
CA GLY A 58 53.33 45.57 44.08
C GLY A 58 52.29 44.71 43.37
N ARG A 59 51.69 43.72 44.04
CA ARG A 59 50.69 42.84 43.46
C ARG A 59 49.29 43.15 43.98
N PHE A 60 48.34 43.36 43.08
CA PHE A 60 46.94 43.56 43.45
C PHE A 60 46.30 42.24 43.91
N ALA A 61 45.26 42.31 44.73
CA ALA A 61 44.37 41.17 45.00
C ALA A 61 43.65 40.73 43.70
N PRO A 62 42.95 39.58 43.67
CA PRO A 62 41.99 39.29 42.59
C PRO A 62 40.95 40.41 42.49
N ILE A 63 40.66 40.86 41.27
CA ILE A 63 39.69 41.92 40.98
C ILE A 63 38.67 41.34 40.01
N TYR A 64 37.43 41.20 40.47
CA TYR A 64 36.29 40.77 39.67
C TYR A 64 35.49 42.00 39.23
N MET A 65 35.10 42.05 37.96
CA MET A 65 34.43 43.20 37.36
C MET A 65 33.01 42.79 36.93
N ALA A 66 32.01 43.62 37.22
CA ALA A 66 30.68 43.45 36.65
C ALA A 66 30.68 43.82 35.15
N THR A 67 29.66 43.36 34.40
CA THR A 67 29.49 43.68 32.96
C THR A 67 29.42 45.18 32.68
N GLY A 68 30.01 45.61 31.55
CA GLY A 68 30.04 47.01 31.10
C GLY A 68 31.45 47.57 31.06
N LEU A 69 31.65 48.72 30.40
CA LEU A 69 32.96 49.34 30.20
C LEU A 69 33.53 49.95 31.50
N TYR A 70 34.86 49.96 31.61
CA TYR A 70 35.62 50.59 32.70
C TYR A 70 36.75 51.43 32.12
N ALA A 71 36.96 52.61 32.71
CA ALA A 71 38.23 53.32 32.65
C ALA A 71 39.06 52.97 33.89
N VAL A 72 40.37 52.80 33.72
CA VAL A 72 41.27 52.28 34.76
C VAL A 72 42.57 53.10 34.80
N THR A 73 42.94 53.60 35.98
CA THR A 73 44.16 54.41 36.15
C THR A 73 45.05 53.82 37.25
N LEU A 74 46.31 53.52 36.92
CA LEU A 74 47.32 53.08 37.88
C LEU A 74 48.15 54.28 38.35
N LYS A 75 48.32 54.40 39.67
CA LYS A 75 49.18 55.37 40.34
C LYS A 75 50.13 54.70 41.33
N THR A 76 51.26 55.34 41.61
CA THR A 76 52.15 54.98 42.72
C THR A 76 51.45 55.18 44.07
N SER A 77 52.04 54.66 45.15
CA SER A 77 51.56 54.91 46.53
C SER A 77 51.49 56.39 46.90
N ALA A 78 52.34 57.23 46.28
CA ALA A 78 52.38 58.68 46.40
C ALA A 78 51.48 59.42 45.38
N ASP A 79 50.51 58.75 44.77
CA ASP A 79 49.49 59.30 43.86
C ASP A 79 50.03 59.91 42.54
N VAL A 80 51.31 59.67 42.21
CA VAL A 80 51.86 59.95 40.87
C VAL A 80 51.35 58.91 39.88
N GLU A 81 50.80 59.36 38.76
CA GLU A 81 50.25 58.50 37.71
C GLU A 81 51.33 57.69 36.97
N ILE A 82 51.00 56.45 36.60
CA ILE A 82 51.86 55.53 35.85
C ILE A 82 51.27 55.28 34.46
N TRP A 83 49.99 54.93 34.38
CA TRP A 83 49.24 54.80 33.13
C TRP A 83 47.72 54.93 33.37
N THR A 84 47.00 55.22 32.30
CA THR A 84 45.54 55.12 32.23
C THR A 84 45.13 54.31 30.99
N ALA A 85 44.01 53.60 31.07
CA ALA A 85 43.43 52.80 30.00
C ALA A 85 41.90 52.96 30.03
N ASP A 86 41.26 52.88 28.86
CA ASP A 86 39.82 53.10 28.70
C ASP A 86 39.20 51.96 27.86
N ASP A 87 37.88 51.93 27.74
CA ASP A 87 37.09 50.94 26.98
C ASP A 87 37.34 49.47 27.39
N ILE A 88 37.63 49.21 28.67
CA ILE A 88 37.86 47.85 29.17
C ILE A 88 36.51 47.15 29.46
N ASP A 89 36.06 46.26 28.56
CA ASP A 89 34.89 45.40 28.78
C ASP A 89 35.30 44.00 29.29
N PRO A 90 34.93 43.61 30.53
CA PRO A 90 35.19 42.26 31.05
C PRO A 90 34.30 41.17 30.42
N ALA A 91 33.21 41.53 29.72
CA ALA A 91 32.30 40.58 29.08
C ALA A 91 32.81 40.11 27.71
N ILE A 92 33.67 40.88 27.04
CA ILE A 92 34.29 40.52 25.77
C ILE A 92 35.72 40.05 26.03
N GLY A 93 35.87 38.75 26.26
CA GLY A 93 37.20 38.13 26.22
C GLY A 93 37.86 38.37 24.85
N SER A 94 39.18 38.56 24.81
CA SER A 94 39.96 38.82 23.60
C SER A 94 39.89 37.66 22.60
N GLN A 95 38.82 37.65 21.81
CA GLN A 95 38.51 36.67 20.78
C GLN A 95 38.05 37.39 19.52
N ALA A 96 38.98 37.65 18.62
CA ALA A 96 38.68 38.06 17.25
C ALA A 96 38.11 36.85 16.48
N GLY A 97 36.80 36.62 16.60
CA GLY A 97 36.08 35.53 15.94
C GLY A 97 34.57 35.55 16.24
N ALA A 98 33.75 35.00 15.34
CA ALA A 98 32.29 35.05 15.46
C ALA A 98 31.76 34.26 16.68
N LEU A 99 30.88 34.90 17.47
CA LEU A 99 30.10 34.32 18.59
C LEU A 99 29.17 33.18 18.09
N PRO A 100 28.82 32.11 18.85
CA PRO A 100 28.20 30.81 18.41
C PRO A 100 26.64 30.67 18.44
N VAL A 101 25.95 29.95 17.53
CA VAL A 101 24.59 30.26 16.95
C VAL A 101 23.42 30.76 17.84
N ALA A 102 23.47 30.65 19.16
CA ALA A 102 22.37 31.09 20.01
C ALA A 102 21.99 32.60 19.93
N SER A 103 22.83 33.64 19.78
CA SER A 103 24.28 33.88 19.85
C SER A 103 25.20 33.77 18.60
N GLY A 104 24.71 33.43 17.40
CA GLY A 104 25.34 33.81 16.11
C GLY A 104 26.06 32.76 15.22
N GLY A 105 27.00 31.99 15.74
CA GLY A 105 28.10 31.34 14.99
C GLY A 105 28.13 29.81 15.06
N THR A 106 27.34 29.28 14.17
CA THR A 106 27.83 28.38 13.12
C THR A 106 29.21 28.66 12.53
N GLY A 107 29.87 29.80 12.80
CA GLY A 107 31.06 30.28 12.09
C GLY A 107 30.74 30.91 10.72
N GLY A 108 29.47 30.87 10.29
CA GLY A 108 29.01 31.55 9.08
C GLY A 108 28.79 33.04 9.33
N ILE A 109 29.24 33.88 8.39
CA ILE A 109 29.00 35.33 8.42
C ILE A 109 27.72 35.72 7.67
N THR A 110 27.12 34.76 6.95
CA THR A 110 25.82 34.89 6.29
C THR A 110 24.80 33.91 6.85
N ALA A 111 23.51 34.25 6.73
CA ALA A 111 22.42 33.34 7.06
C ALA A 111 22.43 32.04 6.22
N GLY A 112 23.07 32.05 5.04
CA GLY A 112 23.27 30.88 4.20
C GLY A 112 24.26 29.90 4.82
N GLU A 113 25.49 30.35 5.07
CA GLU A 113 26.52 29.56 5.76
C GLU A 113 26.07 29.10 7.13
N ALA A 114 25.29 29.92 7.86
CA ALA A 114 24.73 29.51 9.13
C ALA A 114 23.80 28.30 8.99
N ARG A 115 22.87 28.29 8.03
CA ARG A 115 22.02 27.11 7.78
C ARG A 115 22.84 25.91 7.34
N THR A 116 23.82 26.08 6.45
CA THR A 116 24.72 25.01 6.01
C THR A 116 25.45 24.34 7.18
N ASN A 117 26.02 25.14 8.08
CA ASN A 117 26.81 24.65 9.21
C ASN A 117 25.93 24.05 10.34
N LEU A 118 24.62 24.35 10.35
CA LEU A 118 23.61 23.66 11.15
C LEU A 118 23.09 22.36 10.50
N GLY A 119 23.45 22.08 9.24
CA GLY A 119 22.84 21.00 8.45
C GLY A 119 21.36 21.24 8.14
N ALA A 120 20.87 22.48 8.27
CA ALA A 120 19.48 22.84 8.01
C ALA A 120 19.26 23.04 6.51
N ALA A 121 18.33 22.26 5.92
CA ALA A 121 17.86 22.46 4.56
C ALA A 121 17.35 23.91 4.37
N ALA A 122 17.53 24.49 3.18
CA ALA A 122 16.96 25.79 2.91
C ALA A 122 15.43 25.69 2.88
N ALA A 123 14.74 26.76 3.27
CA ALA A 123 13.27 26.83 3.15
C ALA A 123 12.79 26.59 1.70
N ALA A 124 13.62 26.95 0.71
CA ALA A 124 13.40 26.62 -0.69
C ALA A 124 13.43 25.11 -0.96
N ASP A 125 14.43 24.38 -0.45
CA ASP A 125 14.55 22.93 -0.66
C ASP A 125 13.36 22.17 -0.06
N VAL A 126 12.92 22.57 1.15
CA VAL A 126 11.73 22.02 1.80
C VAL A 126 10.45 22.36 1.03
N SER A 127 10.36 23.58 0.47
CA SER A 127 9.24 23.99 -0.37
C SER A 127 9.20 23.20 -1.69
N SER A 128 10.35 22.94 -2.32
CA SER A 128 10.45 22.11 -3.53
C SER A 128 10.06 20.67 -3.24
N LEU A 129 10.59 20.05 -2.18
CA LEU A 129 10.22 18.69 -1.79
C LEU A 129 8.72 18.57 -1.45
N THR A 130 8.11 19.62 -0.89
CA THR A 130 6.66 19.68 -0.64
C THR A 130 5.89 19.78 -1.96
N ALA A 131 6.39 20.53 -2.96
CA ALA A 131 5.79 20.59 -4.29
C ALA A 131 5.90 19.23 -5.02
N ASP A 132 7.07 18.61 -5.02
CA ASP A 132 7.32 17.27 -5.59
C ASP A 132 6.38 16.22 -4.97
N PHE A 133 6.19 16.28 -3.65
CA PHE A 133 5.25 15.40 -2.94
C PHE A 133 3.79 15.63 -3.36
N ASN A 134 3.37 16.89 -3.52
CA ASN A 134 2.01 17.22 -3.97
C ASN A 134 1.77 16.82 -5.43
N GLU A 135 2.77 16.95 -6.31
CA GLU A 135 2.69 16.43 -7.68
C GLU A 135 2.59 14.90 -7.70
N LEU A 136 3.39 14.22 -6.86
CA LEU A 136 3.33 12.77 -6.73
C LEU A 136 1.97 12.29 -6.18
N ASP A 137 1.42 12.94 -5.16
CA ASP A 137 0.09 12.62 -4.62
C ASP A 137 -1.01 12.84 -5.67
N ALA A 138 -0.97 13.96 -6.39
CA ALA A 138 -1.89 14.25 -7.49
C ALA A 138 -1.80 13.25 -8.65
N ILE A 139 -0.66 12.58 -8.84
CA ILE A 139 -0.51 11.46 -9.77
C ILE A 139 -1.04 10.16 -9.15
N VAL A 140 -0.57 9.81 -7.94
CA VAL A 140 -0.74 8.48 -7.34
C VAL A 140 -2.14 8.26 -6.76
N THR A 141 -2.64 9.20 -5.97
CA THR A 141 -3.92 9.05 -5.26
C THR A 141 -5.09 8.86 -6.23
N PRO A 142 -5.25 9.68 -7.29
CA PRO A 142 -6.21 9.36 -8.35
C PRO A 142 -5.86 8.03 -9.04
N SER A 143 -4.62 7.83 -9.48
CA SER A 143 -4.26 6.65 -10.29
C SER A 143 -4.49 5.29 -9.63
N ILE A 144 -4.45 5.22 -8.29
CA ILE A 144 -4.68 4.01 -7.50
C ILE A 144 -6.11 3.98 -6.91
N VAL A 145 -6.74 5.12 -6.64
CA VAL A 145 -8.10 5.17 -6.07
C VAL A 145 -9.05 5.90 -7.01
N GLY A 146 -9.57 5.18 -8.00
CA GLY A 146 -10.67 5.63 -8.87
C GLY A 146 -10.28 6.40 -10.14
N GLY A 147 -8.99 6.52 -10.47
CA GLY A 147 -8.47 7.26 -11.62
C GLY A 147 -8.05 6.40 -12.81
N THR A 148 -7.61 7.06 -13.88
CA THR A 148 -7.58 6.51 -15.24
C THR A 148 -6.56 5.41 -15.53
N ARG A 149 -5.53 5.21 -14.69
CA ARG A 149 -4.45 4.25 -14.94
C ARG A 149 -4.86 2.79 -14.69
N LEU A 150 -5.57 2.55 -13.59
CA LEU A 150 -6.19 1.26 -13.27
C LEU A 150 -7.71 1.29 -13.46
N GLY A 151 -8.30 2.48 -13.68
CA GLY A 151 -9.71 2.70 -13.92
C GLY A 151 -10.58 2.33 -12.73
N ASN A 152 -11.86 2.04 -13.01
CA ASN A 152 -12.83 1.59 -12.01
C ASN A 152 -12.45 0.28 -11.31
N LEU A 153 -11.43 -0.45 -11.81
CA LEU A 153 -10.90 -1.69 -11.27
C LEU A 153 -10.12 -1.47 -9.95
N ALA A 154 -9.51 -0.29 -9.80
CA ALA A 154 -8.60 0.02 -8.70
C ALA A 154 -9.27 0.08 -7.31
N GLY A 155 -10.58 0.37 -7.29
CA GLY A 155 -11.40 0.40 -6.08
C GLY A 155 -12.27 -0.85 -5.85
N GLN A 156 -12.03 -1.95 -6.58
CA GLN A 156 -12.83 -3.17 -6.45
C GLN A 156 -12.15 -4.23 -5.60
N ASP A 157 -12.83 -4.64 -4.53
CA ASP A 157 -12.41 -5.75 -3.66
C ASP A 157 -12.59 -7.12 -4.34
N THR A 158 -13.36 -7.19 -5.44
CA THR A 158 -13.50 -8.39 -6.28
C THR A 158 -13.90 -8.03 -7.71
N ILE A 159 -13.21 -8.62 -8.69
CA ILE A 159 -13.55 -8.44 -10.11
C ILE A 159 -14.59 -9.48 -10.51
N THR A 160 -15.82 -9.03 -10.74
CA THR A 160 -16.93 -9.86 -11.21
C THR A 160 -17.13 -9.77 -12.73
N ARG A 161 -17.97 -10.65 -13.27
CA ARG A 161 -18.36 -10.63 -14.69
C ARG A 161 -19.08 -9.35 -15.14
N ALA A 162 -19.57 -8.53 -14.21
CA ALA A 162 -20.21 -7.25 -14.52
C ALA A 162 -19.23 -6.20 -15.09
N TYR A 163 -17.92 -6.40 -14.93
CA TYR A 163 -16.88 -5.53 -15.46
C TYR A 163 -16.39 -5.92 -16.87
N LEU A 164 -16.95 -6.98 -17.47
CA LEU A 164 -16.65 -7.37 -18.85
C LEU A 164 -17.35 -6.40 -19.81
N GLY A 165 -16.56 -5.72 -20.66
CA GLY A 165 -17.07 -4.75 -21.64
C GLY A 165 -17.84 -5.41 -22.79
N THR A 166 -18.61 -4.62 -23.53
CA THR A 166 -19.62 -5.07 -24.53
C THR A 166 -19.04 -5.62 -25.86
N ASN A 167 -17.79 -6.08 -25.84
CA ASN A 167 -17.10 -6.76 -26.94
C ASN A 167 -16.12 -7.80 -26.37
N PHE A 168 -16.33 -8.27 -25.14
CA PHE A 168 -15.53 -9.32 -24.54
C PHE A 168 -15.88 -10.69 -25.14
N GLY A 169 -17.08 -10.82 -25.72
CA GLY A 169 -17.56 -12.04 -26.33
C GLY A 169 -18.17 -13.00 -25.31
N THR A 170 -18.15 -14.30 -25.62
CA THR A 170 -18.86 -15.32 -24.83
C THR A 170 -18.05 -15.75 -23.60
N ALA A 171 -18.55 -15.44 -22.40
CA ALA A 171 -17.99 -15.94 -21.15
C ALA A 171 -18.86 -17.07 -20.55
N THR A 172 -18.23 -18.17 -20.15
CA THR A 172 -18.93 -19.23 -19.38
C THR A 172 -19.21 -18.74 -17.95
N CYS A 173 -20.46 -18.85 -17.52
CA CYS A 173 -20.93 -18.47 -16.19
C CYS A 173 -20.79 -19.62 -15.17
N GLN A 174 -21.04 -20.85 -15.63
CA GLN A 174 -20.90 -22.11 -14.89
C GLN A 174 -21.11 -23.30 -15.82
N VAL A 175 -20.68 -24.48 -15.38
CA VAL A 175 -20.96 -25.77 -16.01
C VAL A 175 -21.48 -26.73 -14.95
N VAL A 176 -22.56 -27.43 -15.25
CA VAL A 176 -23.09 -28.56 -14.47
C VAL A 176 -23.10 -29.78 -15.38
N ARG A 177 -22.59 -30.92 -14.92
CA ARG A 177 -22.46 -32.12 -15.75
C ARG A 177 -22.84 -33.37 -14.99
N ALA A 178 -23.78 -34.13 -15.56
CA ALA A 178 -24.12 -35.48 -15.13
C ALA A 178 -23.45 -36.50 -16.07
N THR A 179 -22.93 -37.58 -15.51
CA THR A 179 -22.35 -38.70 -16.25
C THR A 179 -22.86 -40.02 -15.69
N SER A 180 -23.07 -41.02 -16.55
CA SER A 180 -23.46 -42.36 -16.14
C SER A 180 -22.65 -43.40 -16.90
N THR A 181 -22.06 -44.35 -16.17
CA THR A 181 -21.51 -45.61 -16.70
C THR A 181 -22.43 -46.81 -16.47
N SER A 182 -23.57 -46.59 -15.80
CA SER A 182 -24.55 -47.63 -15.49
C SER A 182 -25.20 -48.13 -16.77
N TYR A 183 -25.33 -49.45 -16.88
CA TYR A 183 -26.15 -50.08 -17.89
C TYR A 183 -27.61 -50.02 -17.47
N THR A 184 -28.45 -49.46 -18.33
CA THR A 184 -29.87 -49.22 -18.05
C THR A 184 -30.72 -49.76 -19.19
N SER A 185 -31.65 -50.67 -18.90
CA SER A 185 -32.66 -51.07 -19.88
C SER A 185 -33.84 -50.11 -19.83
N CYS A 186 -34.26 -49.63 -20.99
CA CYS A 186 -35.27 -48.60 -21.18
C CYS A 186 -36.49 -49.23 -21.86
N ALA A 187 -37.48 -49.64 -21.07
CA ALA A 187 -38.62 -50.43 -21.52
C ALA A 187 -39.86 -49.59 -21.89
N THR A 188 -39.93 -48.32 -21.47
CA THR A 188 -40.98 -47.41 -21.92
C THR A 188 -40.71 -47.03 -23.37
N ALA A 189 -41.70 -47.24 -24.25
CA ALA A 189 -41.58 -46.91 -25.67
C ALA A 189 -41.36 -45.41 -25.87
N LEU A 190 -40.55 -45.07 -26.88
CA LEU A 190 -40.38 -43.71 -27.39
C LEU A 190 -40.49 -43.81 -28.92
N PRO A 191 -41.63 -43.43 -29.52
CA PRO A 191 -41.88 -43.61 -30.94
C PRO A 191 -40.86 -42.94 -31.86
N TYR A 192 -40.84 -43.39 -33.10
CA TYR A 192 -40.18 -42.75 -34.23
C TYR A 192 -41.25 -42.57 -35.30
N ASP A 193 -42.00 -41.49 -35.19
CA ASP A 193 -43.13 -41.13 -36.05
C ASP A 193 -43.24 -39.60 -36.19
N ASP A 194 -44.34 -39.12 -36.77
CA ASP A 194 -44.62 -37.69 -36.98
C ASP A 194 -45.39 -37.08 -35.79
N THR A 195 -44.94 -37.37 -34.57
CA THR A 195 -45.44 -36.74 -33.34
C THR A 195 -44.29 -36.20 -32.49
N ILE A 196 -44.55 -35.15 -31.70
CA ILE A 196 -43.54 -34.62 -30.77
C ILE A 196 -43.44 -35.58 -29.59
N PRO A 197 -42.26 -36.13 -29.24
CA PRO A 197 -42.12 -37.03 -28.12
C PRO A 197 -42.62 -36.42 -26.81
N GLN A 198 -43.40 -37.19 -26.06
CA GLN A 198 -44.08 -36.76 -24.84
C GLN A 198 -43.33 -37.15 -23.57
N VAL A 199 -43.47 -36.38 -22.49
CA VAL A 199 -42.76 -36.61 -21.22
C VAL A 199 -43.18 -37.90 -20.51
N SER A 200 -44.31 -38.51 -20.91
CA SER A 200 -44.74 -39.84 -20.46
C SER A 200 -44.06 -40.99 -21.22
N GLU A 201 -43.40 -40.70 -22.34
CA GLU A 201 -42.73 -41.68 -23.19
C GLU A 201 -41.25 -41.79 -22.84
N GLY A 202 -40.61 -42.87 -23.28
CA GLY A 202 -39.21 -43.16 -22.99
C GLY A 202 -38.92 -43.39 -21.50
N THR A 203 -37.73 -43.91 -21.22
CA THR A 203 -37.20 -44.05 -19.87
C THR A 203 -36.27 -42.88 -19.59
N GLU A 204 -36.45 -42.19 -18.46
CA GLU A 204 -35.58 -41.08 -18.06
C GLU A 204 -34.19 -41.62 -17.70
N VAL A 205 -33.16 -41.19 -18.44
CA VAL A 205 -31.76 -41.63 -18.29
C VAL A 205 -30.86 -40.56 -17.69
N PHE A 206 -31.25 -39.28 -17.80
CA PHE A 206 -30.62 -38.15 -17.10
C PHE A 206 -31.68 -37.15 -16.69
N SER A 207 -31.47 -36.50 -15.55
CA SER A 207 -32.22 -35.34 -15.08
C SER A 207 -31.27 -34.46 -14.29
N GLN A 208 -31.07 -33.21 -14.73
CA GLN A 208 -30.10 -32.30 -14.14
C GLN A 208 -30.64 -30.88 -14.11
N SER A 209 -30.62 -30.26 -12.93
CA SER A 209 -30.96 -28.86 -12.75
C SER A 209 -29.72 -27.95 -12.80
N ILE A 210 -29.92 -26.73 -13.28
CA ILE A 210 -28.96 -25.61 -13.25
C ILE A 210 -29.73 -24.34 -12.91
N THR A 211 -29.19 -23.49 -12.03
CA THR A 211 -29.79 -22.21 -11.65
C THR A 211 -29.01 -21.09 -12.34
N PRO A 212 -29.55 -20.42 -13.37
CA PRO A 212 -28.82 -19.39 -14.12
C PRO A 212 -28.33 -18.28 -13.19
N LYS A 213 -27.08 -17.86 -13.37
CA LYS A 213 -26.50 -16.71 -12.65
C LYS A 213 -26.98 -15.38 -13.21
N GLU A 214 -27.41 -15.39 -14.48
CA GLU A 214 -27.79 -14.20 -15.23
C GLU A 214 -29.13 -14.43 -15.94
N ALA A 215 -30.07 -13.49 -15.86
CA ALA A 215 -31.38 -13.66 -16.49
C ALA A 215 -31.34 -13.60 -18.04
N THR A 216 -30.25 -13.09 -18.64
CA THR A 216 -30.05 -12.92 -20.09
C THR A 216 -28.98 -13.84 -20.68
N SER A 217 -28.46 -14.78 -19.90
CA SER A 217 -27.55 -15.82 -20.39
C SER A 217 -28.29 -16.87 -21.22
N LYS A 218 -27.55 -17.86 -21.73
CA LYS A 218 -28.06 -18.99 -22.49
C LYS A 218 -27.48 -20.27 -21.90
N ILE A 219 -28.23 -21.36 -21.92
CA ILE A 219 -27.74 -22.68 -21.52
C ILE A 219 -27.51 -23.48 -22.79
N GLU A 220 -26.25 -23.85 -23.01
CA GLU A 220 -25.87 -24.84 -24.01
C GLU A 220 -25.97 -26.23 -23.35
N VAL A 221 -26.82 -27.06 -23.93
CA VAL A 221 -27.10 -28.42 -23.49
C VAL A 221 -26.44 -29.36 -24.48
N ASP A 222 -25.44 -30.12 -24.02
CA ASP A 222 -24.75 -31.15 -24.81
C ASP A 222 -25.12 -32.53 -24.27
N VAL A 223 -25.73 -33.36 -25.13
CA VAL A 223 -26.14 -34.73 -24.82
C VAL A 223 -25.28 -35.72 -25.60
N ASP A 224 -24.72 -36.71 -24.91
CA ASP A 224 -23.90 -37.77 -25.49
C ASP A 224 -24.29 -39.12 -24.86
N LEU A 225 -25.00 -39.96 -25.62
CA LEU A 225 -25.52 -41.24 -25.16
C LEU A 225 -24.96 -42.38 -26.01
N MET A 226 -24.34 -43.36 -25.36
CA MET A 226 -24.05 -44.66 -25.95
C MET A 226 -25.27 -45.55 -25.79
N VAL A 227 -25.83 -46.02 -26.91
CA VAL A 227 -27.16 -46.64 -26.95
C VAL A 227 -27.17 -47.98 -27.69
N GLY A 228 -28.08 -48.86 -27.31
CA GLY A 228 -28.37 -50.12 -28.00
C GLY A 228 -29.87 -50.43 -28.01
N ALA A 229 -30.26 -51.49 -28.71
CA ALA A 229 -31.65 -51.96 -28.83
C ALA A 229 -31.72 -53.48 -28.68
N GLY A 230 -32.92 -54.01 -28.40
CA GLY A 230 -33.16 -55.46 -28.29
C GLY A 230 -33.24 -56.20 -29.63
N SER A 231 -33.31 -55.48 -30.74
CA SER A 231 -33.47 -55.96 -32.11
C SER A 231 -33.04 -54.87 -33.11
N SER A 232 -33.11 -55.13 -34.41
CA SER A 232 -32.89 -54.11 -35.45
C SER A 232 -33.99 -53.05 -35.37
N GLN A 233 -33.70 -51.86 -34.81
CA GLN A 233 -34.70 -50.82 -34.58
C GLN A 233 -34.12 -49.44 -34.30
N GLN A 234 -34.94 -48.41 -34.55
CA GLN A 234 -34.72 -47.03 -34.12
C GLN A 234 -34.60 -46.96 -32.60
N THR A 235 -33.52 -46.36 -32.12
CA THR A 235 -33.38 -45.89 -30.75
C THR A 235 -33.40 -44.37 -30.76
N THR A 236 -34.37 -43.79 -30.06
CA THR A 236 -34.63 -42.35 -30.00
C THR A 236 -34.23 -41.84 -28.62
N ALA A 237 -33.69 -40.62 -28.57
CA ALA A 237 -33.54 -39.86 -27.34
C ALA A 237 -34.14 -38.46 -27.49
N ALA A 238 -34.84 -37.99 -26.45
CA ALA A 238 -35.56 -36.73 -26.43
C ALA A 238 -35.22 -35.91 -25.18
N LEU A 239 -35.10 -34.59 -25.34
CA LEU A 239 -34.80 -33.61 -24.30
C LEU A 239 -36.06 -32.86 -23.88
N PHE A 240 -36.28 -32.77 -22.57
CA PHE A 240 -37.39 -32.05 -21.95
C PHE A 240 -36.86 -31.00 -20.97
N ILE A 241 -37.62 -29.93 -20.76
CA ILE A 241 -37.30 -28.83 -19.84
C ILE A 241 -38.43 -28.69 -18.83
N ASP A 242 -38.09 -28.60 -17.54
CA ASP A 242 -38.99 -28.39 -16.40
C ASP A 242 -40.20 -29.34 -16.34
N GLY A 243 -40.08 -30.55 -16.91
CA GLY A 243 -41.18 -31.53 -16.98
C GLY A 243 -42.30 -31.15 -17.95
N ALA A 244 -42.07 -30.22 -18.88
CA ALA A 244 -43.02 -29.87 -19.93
C ALA A 244 -43.40 -31.11 -20.77
N ALA A 245 -44.67 -31.17 -21.21
CA ALA A 245 -45.20 -32.33 -21.91
C ALA A 245 -44.45 -32.65 -23.22
N ASN A 246 -44.09 -31.63 -24.00
CA ASN A 246 -43.42 -31.78 -25.28
C ASN A 246 -41.88 -31.74 -25.13
N ALA A 247 -41.19 -32.62 -25.86
CA ALA A 247 -39.75 -32.51 -26.06
C ALA A 247 -39.38 -31.23 -26.83
N VAL A 248 -38.21 -30.65 -26.53
CA VAL A 248 -37.66 -29.46 -27.21
C VAL A 248 -36.61 -29.81 -28.26
N GLN A 249 -36.07 -31.03 -28.22
CA GLN A 249 -35.09 -31.58 -29.15
C GLN A 249 -35.16 -33.11 -29.10
N ALA A 250 -35.02 -33.78 -30.23
CA ALA A 250 -34.94 -35.23 -30.30
C ALA A 250 -33.98 -35.69 -31.41
N ALA A 251 -33.37 -36.86 -31.23
CA ALA A 251 -32.53 -37.50 -32.23
C ALA A 251 -32.67 -39.02 -32.17
N CYS A 252 -32.45 -39.68 -33.30
CA CYS A 252 -32.60 -41.13 -33.46
C CYS A 252 -31.41 -41.71 -34.22
N VAL A 253 -31.05 -42.95 -33.87
CA VAL A 253 -30.12 -43.80 -34.63
C VAL A 253 -30.76 -45.17 -34.86
N LEU A 254 -30.49 -45.79 -36.01
CA LEU A 254 -30.86 -47.19 -36.25
C LEU A 254 -29.80 -48.09 -35.61
N VAL A 255 -30.17 -48.82 -34.56
CA VAL A 255 -29.35 -49.91 -34.04
C VAL A 255 -29.69 -51.16 -34.84
N SER A 256 -28.71 -51.70 -35.57
CA SER A 256 -28.98 -52.69 -36.63
C SER A 256 -29.19 -54.13 -36.15
N ALA A 257 -28.80 -54.47 -34.92
CA ALA A 257 -29.01 -55.78 -34.29
C ALA A 257 -28.92 -55.69 -32.76
N SER A 258 -29.35 -56.74 -32.05
CA SER A 258 -29.38 -56.79 -30.57
C SER A 258 -28.01 -56.77 -29.90
N ASN A 259 -26.94 -56.96 -30.67
CA ASN A 259 -25.55 -56.93 -30.23
C ASN A 259 -24.76 -55.70 -30.74
N VAL A 260 -25.46 -54.73 -31.32
CA VAL A 260 -24.89 -53.49 -31.86
C VAL A 260 -25.16 -52.34 -30.90
N VAL A 261 -24.23 -51.38 -30.87
CA VAL A 261 -24.31 -50.16 -30.08
C VAL A 261 -23.93 -48.97 -30.94
N GLU A 262 -24.69 -47.90 -30.81
CA GLU A 262 -24.57 -46.66 -31.57
C GLU A 262 -24.39 -45.47 -30.61
N ARG A 263 -24.23 -44.27 -31.17
CA ARG A 263 -24.08 -43.04 -30.37
C ARG A 263 -25.03 -41.94 -30.80
N ILE A 264 -25.96 -41.58 -29.92
CA ILE A 264 -26.80 -40.40 -30.10
C ILE A 264 -26.08 -39.20 -29.50
N ARG A 265 -25.87 -38.17 -30.32
CA ARG A 265 -25.37 -36.86 -29.87
C ARG A 265 -26.19 -35.76 -30.49
N PHE A 266 -26.60 -34.81 -29.66
CA PHE A 266 -27.23 -33.57 -30.10
C PHE A 266 -26.92 -32.47 -29.11
N SER A 267 -27.00 -31.23 -29.59
CA SER A 267 -26.96 -30.05 -28.74
C SER A 267 -28.27 -29.27 -28.85
N TYR A 268 -28.54 -28.45 -27.84
CA TYR A 268 -29.67 -27.54 -27.77
C TYR A 268 -29.24 -26.25 -27.06
N ARG A 269 -29.73 -25.09 -27.50
CA ARG A 269 -29.46 -23.79 -26.87
C ARG A 269 -30.77 -23.26 -26.29
N TYR A 270 -30.82 -23.12 -24.98
CA TYR A 270 -31.94 -22.52 -24.26
C TYR A 270 -31.62 -21.06 -23.92
N ASP A 271 -32.52 -20.14 -24.27
CA ASP A 271 -32.42 -18.75 -23.86
C ASP A 271 -33.01 -18.57 -22.46
N ASN A 272 -32.21 -18.11 -21.50
CA ASN A 272 -32.74 -17.78 -20.18
C ASN A 272 -33.54 -16.48 -20.25
N ALA A 273 -34.57 -16.41 -19.40
CA ALA A 273 -35.33 -15.19 -19.12
C ALA A 273 -35.41 -14.89 -17.61
N SER A 274 -34.77 -15.70 -16.76
CA SER A 274 -34.76 -15.56 -15.30
C SER A 274 -33.57 -16.31 -14.69
N THR A 275 -33.30 -16.06 -13.42
CA THR A 275 -32.35 -16.83 -12.59
C THR A 275 -33.02 -17.99 -11.82
N THR A 276 -34.25 -18.35 -12.17
CA THR A 276 -34.93 -19.53 -11.60
C THR A 276 -34.32 -20.81 -12.11
N ALA A 277 -34.19 -21.82 -11.24
CA ALA A 277 -33.69 -23.14 -11.61
C ALA A 277 -34.41 -23.73 -12.83
N LYS A 278 -33.62 -24.31 -13.75
CA LYS A 278 -34.07 -25.02 -14.94
C LYS A 278 -33.60 -26.45 -14.91
N THR A 279 -34.52 -27.38 -15.12
CA THR A 279 -34.24 -28.83 -15.09
C THR A 279 -34.34 -29.40 -16.49
N PHE A 280 -33.23 -29.95 -16.97
CA PHE A 280 -33.13 -30.60 -18.26
C PHE A 280 -33.13 -32.11 -18.02
N SER A 281 -34.09 -32.83 -18.62
CA SER A 281 -34.15 -34.28 -18.55
C SER A 281 -34.09 -34.91 -19.93
N VAL A 282 -33.40 -36.04 -20.03
CA VAL A 282 -33.22 -36.79 -21.27
C VAL A 282 -33.86 -38.15 -21.10
N ARG A 283 -34.71 -38.52 -22.06
CA ARG A 283 -35.42 -39.78 -22.10
C ARG A 283 -34.96 -40.60 -23.30
N LEU A 284 -34.80 -41.90 -23.10
CA LEU A 284 -34.30 -42.87 -24.10
C LEU A 284 -35.35 -43.96 -24.28
N GLY A 285 -35.58 -44.39 -25.53
CA GLY A 285 -36.45 -45.53 -25.81
C GLY A 285 -36.38 -45.98 -27.26
N THR A 286 -37.14 -47.02 -27.57
CA THR A 286 -37.37 -47.53 -28.93
C THR A 286 -38.89 -47.51 -29.19
N PRO A 287 -39.36 -47.53 -30.46
CA PRO A 287 -40.79 -47.59 -30.75
C PRO A 287 -41.52 -48.84 -30.22
N ALA A 288 -40.77 -49.90 -29.91
CA ALA A 288 -41.20 -51.19 -29.39
C ALA A 288 -40.00 -51.93 -28.79
N GLY A 289 -40.23 -52.87 -27.87
CA GLY A 289 -39.14 -53.54 -27.15
C GLY A 289 -38.37 -52.59 -26.23
N ASN A 290 -37.12 -52.92 -25.92
CA ASN A 290 -36.29 -52.14 -25.02
C ASN A 290 -35.14 -51.45 -25.77
N GLY A 291 -34.92 -50.18 -25.43
CA GLY A 291 -33.63 -49.51 -25.64
C GLY A 291 -32.67 -49.80 -24.47
N PHE A 292 -31.39 -49.48 -24.66
CA PHE A 292 -30.34 -49.71 -23.66
C PHE A 292 -29.36 -48.55 -23.62
N LEU A 293 -29.00 -48.09 -22.42
CA LEU A 293 -27.91 -47.12 -22.20
C LEU A 293 -26.63 -47.86 -21.80
N ASN A 294 -25.48 -47.45 -22.34
CA ASN A 294 -24.15 -47.99 -22.03
C ASN A 294 -24.00 -49.52 -22.28
N GLY A 295 -24.85 -50.09 -23.12
CA GLY A 295 -24.90 -51.53 -23.42
C GLY A 295 -25.80 -51.85 -24.60
N ASP A 296 -25.95 -53.14 -24.89
CA ASP A 296 -26.85 -53.68 -25.90
C ASP A 296 -27.95 -54.54 -25.26
N GLY A 297 -28.69 -55.32 -26.06
CA GLY A 297 -29.74 -56.21 -25.57
C GLY A 297 -29.27 -57.40 -24.70
N SER A 298 -27.95 -57.55 -24.48
CA SER A 298 -27.39 -58.63 -23.64
C SER A 298 -26.70 -58.08 -22.39
N ALA A 299 -25.83 -57.08 -22.52
CA ALA A 299 -25.00 -56.62 -21.41
C ALA A 299 -24.37 -55.23 -21.64
N ARG A 300 -23.91 -54.62 -20.53
CA ARG A 300 -22.99 -53.47 -20.50
C ARG A 300 -21.80 -53.67 -21.44
N LYS A 301 -21.33 -52.62 -22.11
CA LYS A 301 -20.10 -52.67 -22.93
C LYS A 301 -18.88 -52.12 -22.22
N PHE A 302 -17.71 -52.48 -22.75
CA PHE A 302 -16.39 -52.06 -22.27
C PHE A 302 -16.21 -52.26 -20.76
N GLY A 303 -16.68 -53.40 -20.22
CA GLY A 303 -16.57 -53.71 -18.78
C GLY A 303 -17.35 -52.77 -17.85
N GLY A 304 -18.15 -51.83 -18.37
CA GLY A 304 -18.78 -50.76 -17.60
C GLY A 304 -17.99 -49.45 -17.55
N VAL A 305 -17.04 -49.20 -18.46
CA VAL A 305 -16.41 -47.87 -18.64
C VAL A 305 -17.01 -47.04 -19.80
N SER A 306 -18.06 -47.54 -20.46
CA SER A 306 -18.84 -46.73 -21.41
C SER A 306 -19.51 -45.59 -20.65
N VAL A 307 -19.22 -44.34 -21.01
CA VAL A 307 -19.81 -43.16 -20.37
C VAL A 307 -20.82 -42.52 -21.32
N SER A 308 -22.02 -42.28 -20.80
CA SER A 308 -22.98 -41.33 -21.35
C SER A 308 -23.03 -40.07 -20.47
N SER A 309 -23.40 -38.90 -21.01
CA SER A 309 -23.46 -37.65 -20.25
C SER A 309 -24.46 -36.62 -20.74
N LEU A 310 -24.93 -35.80 -19.80
CA LEU A 310 -25.67 -34.56 -20.01
C LEU A 310 -24.84 -33.42 -19.44
N THR A 311 -24.44 -32.46 -20.28
CA THR A 311 -23.67 -31.27 -19.86
C THR A 311 -24.50 -30.02 -20.09
N LEU A 312 -24.62 -29.17 -19.06
CA LEU A 312 -25.30 -27.89 -19.08
C LEU A 312 -24.25 -26.79 -18.86
N ARG A 313 -23.99 -25.97 -19.88
CA ARG A 313 -23.06 -24.84 -19.82
C ARG A 313 -23.84 -23.54 -19.93
N GLU A 314 -23.87 -22.75 -18.85
CA GLU A 314 -24.40 -21.39 -18.91
C GLU A 314 -23.34 -20.48 -19.54
N VAL A 315 -23.68 -19.80 -20.64
CA VAL A 315 -22.85 -18.82 -21.32
C VAL A 315 -23.56 -17.47 -21.41
N LYS A 316 -22.83 -16.37 -21.31
CA LYS A 316 -23.35 -15.03 -21.58
C LYS A 316 -22.42 -14.33 -22.56
N ASP A 317 -23.03 -13.75 -23.59
CA ASP A 317 -22.36 -12.91 -24.57
C ASP A 317 -22.31 -11.47 -24.02
N TYR A 318 -21.13 -10.85 -24.07
CA TYR A 318 -20.84 -9.47 -23.61
C TYR A 318 -20.41 -8.60 -24.78
#